data_AF-A0A1J3CXL2-F1
#
_entry.id   AF-A0A1J3CXL2-F1
#
_cell.length_a   1.000
_cell.length_b   1.000
_cell.length_c   1.000
_cell.angle_alpha   90.00
_cell.angle_beta   90.00
_cell.angle_gamma   90.00
#
_symmetry.space_group_name_H-M   'P 1'
#
loop_
_entity.id
_entity.type
_entity.pdbx_description
1 polymer ?
#
loop_
_entity_poly.entity_id
_entity_poly.type
_entity_poly.pdbx_seq_one_letter_code
_entity_poly.pdbx_strand_id
1 'polypeptide(L)'
;QKFRPDFKAYCKMVHILSRARMYDQTRSYLCELVALNHSCFVVWDELVRVFKKFSFSPTVFDMILKVYAEKGMIKNALHVFDNMGSCGRVPSLLSC
;
A
#
# COMPACT_ATOMS: atom_id res chain seq x y z
N GLN A 1 16.34 18.56 -12.68
CA GLN A 1 14.98 18.27 -12.16
C GLN A 1 14.95 16.84 -11.64
N LYS A 2 14.57 16.60 -10.38
CA LYS A 2 14.29 15.23 -9.91
C LYS A 2 12.85 14.91 -10.27
N PHE A 3 12.64 14.04 -11.25
CA PHE A 3 11.31 13.53 -11.60
C PHE A 3 10.73 12.80 -10.38
N ARG A 4 9.50 13.16 -9.98
CA ARG A 4 8.73 12.45 -8.95
C ARG A 4 7.52 11.80 -9.63
N PRO A 5 7.36 10.47 -9.55
CA PRO A 5 6.19 9.79 -10.09
C PRO A 5 4.90 10.29 -9.41
N ASP A 6 3.78 10.23 -10.13
CA ASP A 6 2.47 10.45 -9.52
C ASP A 6 2.09 9.28 -8.58
N PHE A 7 1.16 9.50 -7.65
CA PHE A 7 0.77 8.48 -6.68
C PHE A 7 0.21 7.19 -7.32
N LYS A 8 -0.39 7.27 -8.52
CA LYS A 8 -0.91 6.10 -9.26
C LYS A 8 0.25 5.26 -9.81
N ALA A 9 1.33 5.90 -10.24
CA ALA A 9 2.57 5.25 -10.64
C ALA A 9 3.19 4.54 -9.43
N TYR A 10 3.25 5.19 -8.25
CA TYR A 10 3.66 4.54 -7.01
C TYR A 10 2.84 3.28 -6.73
N CYS A 11 1.49 3.37 -6.79
CA CYS A 11 0.61 2.22 -6.57
C CYS A 11 0.91 1.05 -7.52
N LYS A 12 1.18 1.31 -8.80
CA LYS A 12 1.60 0.27 -9.75
C LYS A 12 2.97 -0.30 -9.43
N MET A 13 3.95 0.54 -9.10
CA MET A 13 5.31 0.11 -8.79
C MET A 13 5.35 -0.80 -7.57
N VAL A 14 4.66 -0.44 -6.48
CA VAL A 14 4.66 -1.25 -5.25
C VAL A 14 4.03 -2.63 -5.47
N HIS A 15 3.00 -2.73 -6.32
CA HIS A 15 2.43 -4.02 -6.73
C HIS A 15 3.41 -4.88 -7.54
N ILE A 16 4.11 -4.27 -8.50
CA ILE A 16 5.12 -4.95 -9.33
C ILE A 16 6.28 -5.46 -8.46
N LEU A 17 6.83 -4.58 -7.61
CA LEU A 17 7.95 -4.90 -6.73
C LEU A 17 7.57 -5.95 -5.69
N SER A 18 6.36 -5.86 -5.10
CA SER A 18 5.86 -6.84 -4.16
C SER A 18 5.73 -8.22 -4.80
N ARG A 19 5.21 -8.29 -6.04
CA ARG A 19 5.15 -9.54 -6.81
C ARG A 19 6.54 -10.11 -7.11
N ALA A 20 7.52 -9.25 -7.37
CA ALA A 20 8.92 -9.63 -7.54
C ALA A 20 9.64 -9.98 -6.21
N ARG A 21 8.93 -9.95 -5.07
CA ARG A 21 9.47 -10.17 -3.71
C ARG A 21 10.56 -9.16 -3.31
N MET A 22 10.58 -7.99 -3.95
CA MET A 22 11.48 -6.89 -3.65
C MET A 22 10.91 -6.05 -2.50
N TYR A 23 10.85 -6.63 -1.30
CA TYR A 23 10.10 -6.07 -0.18
C TYR A 23 10.73 -4.79 0.39
N ASP A 24 12.06 -4.69 0.42
CA ASP A 24 12.74 -3.49 0.91
C ASP A 24 12.43 -2.28 0.00
N GLN A 25 12.50 -2.48 -1.31
CA GLN A 25 12.13 -1.46 -2.29
C GLN A 25 10.64 -1.12 -2.20
N THR A 26 9.78 -2.14 -2.10
CA THR A 26 8.34 -1.95 -1.94
C THR A 26 8.03 -1.09 -0.72
N ARG A 27 8.64 -1.39 0.43
CA ARG A 27 8.50 -0.60 1.67
C ARG A 27 9.00 0.82 1.49
N SER A 28 10.15 1.02 0.84
CA SER A 28 10.68 2.36 0.57
C SER A 28 9.71 3.20 -0.24
N TYR A 29 9.16 2.64 -1.34
CA TYR A 29 8.20 3.35 -2.18
C TYR A 29 6.86 3.59 -1.47
N LEU A 30 6.40 2.67 -0.60
CA LEU A 30 5.23 2.91 0.25
C LEU A 30 5.46 4.04 1.26
N CYS A 31 6.64 4.09 1.88
CA CYS A 31 7.02 5.19 2.77
C CYS A 31 7.02 6.54 2.06
N GLU A 32 7.54 6.61 0.83
CA GLU A 32 7.49 7.80 -0.01
C GLU A 32 6.06 8.18 -0.38
N LEU A 33 5.24 7.20 -0.81
CA LEU A 33 3.83 7.41 -1.15
C LEU A 33 3.04 8.01 0.02
N VAL A 34 3.25 7.51 1.24
CA VAL A 34 2.64 8.06 2.45
C VAL A 34 3.14 9.48 2.74
N ALA A 35 4.42 9.76 2.48
CA ALA A 35 5.00 11.10 2.65
C ALA A 35 4.50 12.14 1.63
N LEU A 36 3.89 11.72 0.51
CA LEU A 36 3.22 12.63 -0.43
C LEU A 36 1.93 13.26 0.15
N ASN A 37 1.49 12.81 1.33
CA ASN A 37 0.35 13.37 2.07
C ASN A 37 -0.97 13.39 1.27
N HIS A 38 -1.14 12.42 0.37
CA HIS A 38 -2.44 12.15 -0.24
C HIS A 38 -3.39 11.52 0.79
N SER A 39 -4.70 11.71 0.58
CA SER A 39 -5.73 11.06 1.39
C SER A 39 -5.54 9.53 1.37
N CYS A 40 -5.55 8.91 2.56
CA CYS A 40 -5.46 7.45 2.71
C CYS A 40 -6.52 6.74 1.85
N PHE A 41 -7.74 7.27 1.81
CA PHE A 41 -8.83 6.75 0.99
C PHE A 41 -8.46 6.70 -0.50
N VAL A 42 -7.85 7.77 -1.02
CA VAL A 42 -7.46 7.85 -2.44
C VAL A 42 -6.32 6.88 -2.76
N VAL A 43 -5.35 6.75 -1.85
CA VAL A 43 -4.24 5.80 -1.99
C VAL A 43 -4.75 4.36 -1.93
N TRP A 44 -5.61 4.06 -0.96
CA TRP A 44 -6.23 2.76 -0.79
C TRP A 44 -7.04 2.35 -2.01
N ASP A 45 -7.94 3.21 -2.49
CA ASP A 45 -8.77 2.94 -3.67
C ASP A 45 -7.92 2.64 -4.91
N GLU A 46 -6.83 3.38 -5.11
CA GLU A 46 -5.93 3.14 -6.24
C GLU A 46 -5.14 1.83 -6.07
N LEU A 47 -4.66 1.50 -4.86
CA LEU A 47 -4.02 0.21 -4.58
C LEU A 47 -4.98 -0.96 -4.86
N VAL A 48 -6.23 -0.87 -4.42
CA VAL A 48 -7.27 -1.89 -4.65
C VAL A 48 -7.62 -1.98 -6.14
N ARG A 49 -7.74 -0.85 -6.83
CA ARG A 49 -8.02 -0.81 -8.27
C ARG A 49 -6.92 -1.50 -9.07
N VAL A 50 -5.65 -1.24 -8.77
CA VAL A 50 -4.51 -1.88 -9.43
C VAL A 50 -4.45 -3.37 -9.10
N PHE A 51 -4.67 -3.73 -7.83
CA PHE A 51 -4.77 -5.13 -7.38
C PHE A 51 -5.80 -5.92 -8.21
N LYS A 52 -7.03 -5.41 -8.30
CA LYS A 52 -8.13 -6.06 -9.03
C LYS A 52 -7.85 -6.13 -10.53
N LYS A 53 -7.35 -5.03 -11.13
CA LYS A 53 -7.14 -4.94 -12.58
C LYS A 53 -6.08 -5.92 -13.10
N PHE A 54 -5.03 -6.17 -12.33
CA PHE A 54 -3.89 -6.98 -12.76
C PHE A 54 -3.74 -8.30 -11.99
N SER A 55 -4.71 -8.60 -11.11
CA SER A 55 -4.69 -9.79 -10.25
C SER A 55 -3.37 -9.93 -9.48
N PHE A 56 -2.87 -8.82 -8.92
CA PHE A 56 -1.62 -8.81 -8.17
C PHE A 56 -1.72 -9.55 -6.84
N SER A 57 -0.56 -9.78 -6.20
CA SER A 57 -0.52 -10.30 -4.83
C SER A 57 -1.15 -9.29 -3.86
N PRO A 58 -1.90 -9.75 -2.84
CA PRO A 58 -2.42 -8.87 -1.78
C PRO A 58 -1.34 -8.31 -0.85
N THR A 59 -0.10 -8.80 -0.94
CA THR A 59 0.98 -8.52 0.04
C THR A 59 1.20 -7.03 0.28
N VAL A 60 0.93 -6.19 -0.73
CA VAL A 60 1.04 -4.73 -0.58
C VAL A 60 0.11 -4.17 0.50
N PHE A 61 -1.03 -4.82 0.76
CA PHE A 61 -2.01 -4.40 1.77
C PHE A 61 -1.48 -4.58 3.18
N ASP A 62 -0.86 -5.73 3.48
CA ASP A 62 -0.17 -5.95 4.76
C ASP A 62 0.99 -4.95 4.92
N MET A 63 1.73 -4.68 3.85
CA MET A 63 2.87 -3.77 3.89
C MET A 63 2.46 -2.30 4.11
N ILE A 64 1.39 -1.81 3.48
CA ILE A 64 0.92 -0.44 3.68
C ILE A 64 0.24 -0.27 5.04
N LEU A 65 -0.47 -1.30 5.53
CA LEU A 65 -0.98 -1.35 6.91
C LEU A 65 0.16 -1.14 7.92
N LYS A 66 1.24 -1.93 7.76
CA LYS A 66 2.43 -1.84 8.61
C LYS A 66 3.11 -0.47 8.52
N VAL A 67 3.24 0.10 7.32
CA VAL A 67 3.83 1.45 7.14
C VAL A 67 3.01 2.53 7.86
N TYR A 68 1.67 2.48 7.78
CA TYR A 68 0.83 3.43 8.51
C TYR A 68 0.94 3.25 10.03
N ALA A 69 0.97 2.00 10.52
CA ALA A 69 1.13 1.68 11.93
C ALA A 69 2.47 2.17 12.48
N GLU A 70 3.59 1.84 11.81
CA GLU A 70 4.94 2.26 12.20
C GLU A 70 5.14 3.79 12.21
N LYS A 71 4.36 4.52 11.40
CA LYS A 71 4.37 6.00 11.37
C LYS A 71 3.40 6.65 12.36
N GLY A 72 2.70 5.88 13.19
CA GLY A 72 1.71 6.39 14.14
C GLY A 72 0.43 6.92 13.48
N MET A 73 0.19 6.60 12.21
CA MET A 73 -0.99 7.04 11.44
C MET A 73 -2.18 6.12 11.69
N ILE A 74 -2.60 6.02 12.97
CA ILE A 74 -3.54 4.99 13.43
C ILE A 74 -4.87 5.00 12.67
N LYS A 75 -5.43 6.18 12.37
CA LYS A 75 -6.68 6.30 11.59
C LYS A 75 -6.55 5.70 10.18
N ASN A 76 -5.39 5.88 9.55
CA ASN A 76 -5.12 5.33 8.22
C ASN A 76 -4.89 3.82 8.28
N ALA A 77 -4.18 3.35 9.30
CA ALA A 77 -3.99 1.92 9.55
C ALA A 77 -5.32 1.20 9.76
N LEU A 78 -6.21 1.75 10.61
CA LEU A 78 -7.56 1.21 10.82
C LEU A 78 -8.37 1.20 9.54
N HIS A 79 -8.34 2.28 8.74
CA HIS A 79 -9.03 2.32 7.46
C HIS A 79 -8.57 1.17 6.53
N VAL A 80 -7.27 0.93 6.43
CA VAL A 80 -6.74 -0.20 5.65
C VAL A 80 -7.23 -1.53 6.24
N PHE A 81 -7.07 -1.73 7.54
CA PHE A 81 -7.45 -2.96 8.25
C PHE A 81 -8.92 -3.33 8.02
N ASP A 82 -9.83 -2.38 8.22
CA ASP A 82 -11.27 -2.58 8.08
C ASP A 82 -11.68 -2.91 6.63
N ASN A 83 -10.96 -2.35 5.66
CA ASN A 83 -11.29 -2.53 4.23
C ASN A 83 -10.60 -3.75 3.59
N MET A 84 -9.61 -4.37 4.24
CA MET A 84 -8.93 -5.56 3.69
C MET A 84 -9.88 -6.74 3.43
N GLY A 85 -10.92 -6.89 4.26
CA GLY A 85 -11.94 -7.94 4.09
C GLY A 85 -12.65 -7.87 2.73
N SER A 86 -12.89 -6.65 2.22
CA SER A 86 -13.50 -6.43 0.89
C SER A 86 -12.62 -6.89 -0.28
N CYS A 87 -11.33 -7.11 -0.03
CA CYS A 87 -10.35 -7.63 -0.98
C CYS A 87 -10.15 -9.15 -0.85
N GLY A 88 -10.96 -9.83 -0.04
CA GLY A 88 -10.83 -11.27 0.23
C GLY A 88 -9.59 -11.59 1.06
N ARG A 89 -9.12 -10.65 1.88
CA ARG A 89 -7.90 -10.78 2.67
C ARG A 89 -8.16 -10.44 4.12
N VAL A 90 -7.61 -11.28 5.00
CA VAL A 90 -7.53 -11.01 6.43
C VAL A 90 -6.12 -10.49 6.70
N PRO A 91 -5.96 -9.41 7.47
CA PRO A 91 -4.66 -8.91 7.88
C PRO A 91 -3.82 -10.04 8.49
N SER A 92 -2.59 -10.24 8.02
CA SER A 92 -1.73 -11.26 8.62
C SER A 92 -1.32 -10.85 10.03
N LEU A 93 -1.08 -11.82 10.93
CA LEU A 93 -0.57 -11.56 12.29
C LEU A 93 0.74 -10.75 12.32
N LEU A 94 1.50 -10.75 11.20
CA LEU A 94 2.75 -9.99 11.04
C LEU A 94 2.52 -8.51 10.65
N SER A 95 1.26 -8.12 10.45
CA SER A 95 0.85 -6.76 10.06
C SER A 95 0.51 -5.86 11.25
N CYS A 96 0.37 -6.44 12.45
CA CYS A 96 0.10 -5.77 13.71
C CYS A 96 1.35 -5.70 14.58
#